data_AF-K8ZRL1-F1
#
_entry.id   AF-K8ZRL1-F1
#
_cell.length_a   1.000
_cell.length_b   1.000
_cell.length_c   1.000
_cell.angle_alpha   90.00
_cell.angle_beta   90.00
_cell.angle_gamma   90.00
#
_symmetry.space_group_name_H-M   'P 1'
#
loop_
_entity.id
_entity.type
_entity.pdbx_description
1 polymer ?
#
loop_
_entity_poly.entity_id
_entity_poly.type
_entity_poly.pdbx_seq_one_letter_code
_entity_poly.pdbx_strand_id
1 'polypeptide(L)' 'MATPHVVGVVAEMLQSTPTATPQTISTNLLNQASTNVVKNPSGSPNRLLYKSP' A
#
# COMPACT_ATOMS: atom_id res chain seq x y z
N MET A 1 -1.96 -10.67 -10.70
CA MET A 1 -2.14 -9.23 -11.03
C MET A 1 -2.25 -8.39 -9.74
N ALA A 2 -1.25 -8.43 -8.85
CA ALA A 2 -1.27 -7.70 -7.57
C ALA A 2 -0.59 -6.32 -7.66
N THR A 3 0.54 -6.24 -8.37
CA THR A 3 1.28 -5.00 -8.62
C THR A 3 0.42 -3.86 -9.20
N PRO A 4 -0.42 -4.06 -10.23
CA PRO A 4 -1.21 -2.93 -10.78
C PRO A 4 -2.18 -2.32 -9.77
N HIS A 5 -2.69 -3.08 -8.80
CA HIS A 5 -3.55 -2.54 -7.74
C HIS A 5 -2.77 -1.60 -6.81
N VAL A 6 -1.55 -1.99 -6.41
CA VAL A 6 -0.67 -1.15 -5.60
C VAL A 6 -0.27 0.11 -6.37
N VAL A 7 0.02 -0.03 -7.67
CA VAL A 7 0.36 1.11 -8.54
C VAL A 7 -0.80 2.11 -8.61
N GLY A 8 -2.05 1.64 -8.73
CA GLY A 8 -3.22 2.53 -8.75
C GLY A 8 -3.36 3.37 -7.48
N VAL A 9 -3.20 2.74 -6.30
CA VAL A 9 -3.26 3.45 -5.01
C VAL A 9 -2.10 4.44 -4.86
N VAL A 10 -0.89 4.05 -5.27
CA VAL A 10 0.27 4.95 -5.25
C VAL A 10 0.08 6.14 -6.19
N ALA A 11 -0.55 5.93 -7.36
CA ALA A 11 -0.86 7.00 -8.30
C ALA A 11 -1.84 8.03 -7.68
N GLU A 12 -2.86 7.58 -6.96
CA GLU A 12 -3.78 8.46 -6.21
C GLU A 12 -3.06 9.23 -5.09
N MET A 13 -2.15 8.58 -4.35
CA MET A 13 -1.32 9.24 -3.34
C MET A 13 -0.43 10.33 -3.94
N LEU A 14 0.18 10.05 -5.09
CA LEU A 14 1.00 11.03 -5.83
C LEU A 14 0.15 12.12 -6.48
N GLN A 15 -1.08 11.83 -6.91
CA GLN A 15 -2.00 12.86 -7.40
C GLN A 15 -2.32 13.88 -6.30
N SER A 16 -2.48 13.41 -5.05
CA SER A 16 -2.75 14.27 -3.89
C SER A 16 -1.51 15.04 -3.42
N THR A 17 -0.32 14.39 -3.45
CA THR A 17 0.96 15.00 -3.06
C THR A 17 2.04 14.70 -4.10
N PRO A 18 2.14 15.47 -5.19
CA PRO A 18 3.02 15.15 -6.32
C PRO A 18 4.52 15.19 -6.01
N THR A 19 4.91 15.89 -4.95
CA THR A 19 6.29 16.02 -4.49
C THR A 19 6.66 15.00 -3.40
N ALA A 20 5.76 14.07 -3.06
CA ALA A 20 6.02 13.05 -2.06
C ALA A 20 7.20 12.16 -2.47
N THR A 21 8.10 11.91 -1.52
CA THR A 21 9.24 11.02 -1.76
C THR A 21 8.78 9.55 -1.79
N PRO A 22 9.52 8.66 -2.48
CA PRO A 22 9.24 7.23 -2.45
C PRO A 22 9.17 6.65 -1.03
N GLN A 23 9.98 7.16 -0.10
CA GLN A 23 9.99 6.73 1.30
C GLN A 23 8.71 7.16 2.05
N THR A 24 8.22 8.36 1.77
CA THR A 24 6.95 8.83 2.33
C THR A 24 5.79 7.98 1.83
N ILE A 25 5.77 7.69 0.52
CA ILE A 25 4.75 6.84 -0.10
C ILE A 25 4.78 5.42 0.45
N SER A 26 5.96 4.79 0.55
CA SER A 26 6.09 3.43 1.09
C SER A 26 5.62 3.34 2.53
N THR A 27 5.98 4.32 3.37
CA THR A 27 5.57 4.39 4.77
C THR A 27 4.05 4.55 4.89
N ASN A 28 3.45 5.45 4.10
CA ASN A 28 2.01 5.66 4.09
C ASN A 28 1.25 4.42 3.61
N LEU A 29 1.70 3.79 2.54
CA LEU A 29 1.13 2.56 2.01
C LEU A 29 1.14 1.44 3.06
N LEU A 30 2.27 1.28 3.76
CA LEU A 30 2.42 0.27 4.81
C LEU A 30 1.55 0.59 6.02
N ASN A 31 1.43 1.86 6.43
CA ASN A 31 0.63 2.27 7.58
C ASN A 31 -0.87 2.14 7.34
N GLN A 32 -1.33 2.34 6.10
CA GLN A 32 -2.74 2.22 5.73
C GLN A 32 -3.18 0.77 5.49
N ALA A 33 -2.24 -0.14 5.17
CA ALA A 33 -2.54 -1.53 4.88
C ALA A 33 -3.26 -2.24 6.04
N SER A 34 -4.26 -3.06 5.71
CA SER A 34 -4.92 -3.94 6.68
C SER A 34 -3.94 -5.02 7.14
N THR A 35 -3.77 -5.16 8.45
CA THR A 35 -2.81 -6.11 9.04
C THR A 35 -3.50 -7.42 9.42
N ASN A 36 -2.76 -8.54 9.33
CA ASN A 36 -3.18 -9.85 9.82
C ASN A 36 -4.44 -10.48 9.18
N VAL A 37 -4.81 -10.03 7.97
CA VAL A 37 -5.99 -10.54 7.24
C VAL A 37 -5.65 -11.60 6.18
N VAL A 38 -4.38 -11.70 5.76
CA VAL A 38 -3.94 -12.70 4.79
C VAL A 38 -3.77 -14.05 5.49
N LYS A 39 -4.39 -15.10 4.94
CA LYS A 39 -4.26 -16.47 5.45
C LYS A 39 -2.99 -17.12 4.91
N ASN A 40 -2.30 -17.88 5.76
CA ASN A 40 -1.06 -18.60 5.44
C ASN A 40 0.03 -17.73 4.79
N PRO A 41 0.48 -16.63 5.42
CA PRO A 41 1.49 -15.71 4.85
C PRO A 41 2.91 -16.32 4.78
N SER A 42 3.13 -17.52 5.31
CA SER A 42 4.39 -18.29 5.20
C SER A 42 5.67 -17.46 5.41
N GLY A 43 5.75 -16.71 6.52
CA GLY A 43 6.90 -15.89 6.88
C GLY A 43 6.95 -14.49 6.24
N SER A 44 6.01 -14.17 5.35
CA SER A 44 5.88 -12.83 4.75
C SER A 44 5.16 -11.85 5.69
N PRO A 45 5.39 -10.53 5.54
CA PRO A 45 4.60 -9.52 6.22
C PRO A 45 3.10 -9.68 5.93
N ASN A 46 2.28 -9.81 6.97
CA ASN A 46 0.84 -9.97 6.81
C ASN A 46 0.16 -8.60 6.65
N ARG A 47 0.26 -8.04 5.45
CA ARG A 47 -0.33 -6.75 5.08
C ARG A 47 -1.07 -6.85 3.75
N LEU A 48 -2.32 -6.40 3.74
CA LEU A 48 -3.17 -6.31 2.56
C LEU A 48 -3.35 -4.83 2.20
N LEU A 49 -3.21 -4.51 0.91
CA LEU A 49 -3.44 -3.17 0.39
C LEU A 49 -4.86 -2.69 0.78
N TYR A 50 -4.93 -1.47 1.30
CA TYR A 50 -6.17 -0.80 1.66
C TYR A 50 -6.21 0.57 0.99
N LYS A 51 -7.37 0.92 0.42
CA LYS A 51 -7.67 2.24 -0.11
C LYS A 51 -8.86 2.76 0.68
N SER A 52 -8.68 3.88 1.37
CA SER A 52 -9.77 4.54 2.11
C SER A 52 -10.88 4.99 1.13
N PRO A 53 -12.17 4.84 1.49
CA PRO A 53 -13.30 5.18 0.63
C PRO A 53 -13.14 6.52 -0.09
#